data_AF-A0A3M2L3M7-F1
#
_entry.id   AF-A0A3M2L3M7-F1
#
_cell.length_a   1.000
_cell.length_b   1.000
_cell.length_c   1.000
_cell.angle_alpha   90.00
_cell.angle_beta   90.00
_cell.angle_gamma   90.00
#
_symmetry.space_group_name_H-M   'P 1'
#
loop_
_entity.id
_entity.type
_entity.pdbx_description
1 polymer ?
#
loop_
_entity_poly.entity_id
_entity_poly.type
_entity_poly.pdbx_seq_one_letter_code
_entity_poly.pdbx_strand_id
1 'polypeptide(L)'
;TVADRAVTRRSRALRTAFPPADLTEAVAAVGARLLGGAHDLSGRRAGAQWVIPQVRWLHELDRLFPYGAGAPDKHALAPPLDYRLPGLRDVPEARLGHRLRDLRRHPLSMELASNRPLALLSLAGEDDHAAFSADLSLVTIGMEEDEQIDHIASAMRVESWLEPVLSWPDRFVLPFEDLSAGLPFLTG
;
A
#
# COMPACT_ATOMS: atom_id res chain seq x y z
N THR A 1 -6.82 19.49 11.58
CA THR A 1 -5.35 19.26 11.52
C THR A 1 -4.96 18.68 10.16
N VAL A 2 -3.67 18.52 9.86
CA VAL A 2 -3.21 17.83 8.63
C VAL A 2 -3.70 16.37 8.61
N ALA A 3 -3.62 15.68 9.75
CA ALA A 3 -4.12 14.31 9.91
C ALA A 3 -5.62 14.21 9.60
N ASP A 4 -6.44 15.13 10.10
CA ASP A 4 -7.89 15.16 9.79
C ASP A 4 -8.15 15.23 8.29
N ARG A 5 -7.44 16.13 7.58
CA ARG A 5 -7.60 16.29 6.13
C ARG A 5 -7.18 15.02 5.39
N ALA A 6 -6.03 14.45 5.73
CA ALA A 6 -5.50 13.25 5.09
C ALA A 6 -6.42 12.02 5.27
N VAL A 7 -6.97 11.83 6.48
CA VAL A 7 -7.90 10.73 6.80
C VAL A 7 -9.27 10.96 6.17
N THR A 8 -9.78 12.21 6.19
CA THR A 8 -11.09 12.55 5.62
C THR A 8 -11.18 12.19 4.14
N ARG A 9 -10.12 12.49 3.37
CA ARG A 9 -10.02 12.14 1.94
C ARG A 9 -10.06 10.64 1.65
N ARG A 10 -9.85 9.78 2.66
CA ARG A 10 -9.91 8.31 2.55
C ARG A 10 -11.13 7.73 3.26
N SER A 11 -11.90 8.57 3.96
CA SER A 11 -12.85 8.13 4.98
C SER A 11 -13.91 7.15 4.47
N ARG A 12 -14.36 7.30 3.21
CA ARG A 12 -15.35 6.40 2.62
C ARG A 12 -14.83 4.97 2.44
N ALA A 13 -13.55 4.79 2.09
CA ALA A 13 -12.96 3.46 2.02
C ALA A 13 -12.68 2.89 3.42
N LEU A 14 -12.17 3.71 4.33
CA LEU A 14 -11.80 3.31 5.69
C LEU A 14 -13.00 2.82 6.53
N ARG A 15 -14.17 3.47 6.40
CA ARG A 15 -15.41 3.12 7.13
C ARG A 15 -15.87 1.67 6.92
N THR A 16 -15.39 1.00 5.87
CA THR A 16 -15.69 -0.42 5.64
C THR A 16 -15.00 -1.36 6.63
N ALA A 17 -13.95 -0.89 7.32
CA ALA A 17 -13.12 -1.69 8.21
C ALA A 17 -13.00 -1.10 9.63
N PHE A 18 -12.94 0.22 9.79
CA PHE A 18 -12.82 0.88 11.09
C PHE A 18 -13.30 2.34 11.05
N PRO A 19 -13.66 2.95 12.20
CA PRO A 19 -14.03 4.35 12.26
C PRO A 19 -12.85 5.27 11.88
N PRO A 20 -13.01 6.20 10.91
CA PRO A 20 -11.93 7.11 10.53
C PRO A 20 -11.45 8.02 11.67
N ALA A 21 -12.33 8.37 12.61
CA ALA A 21 -11.97 9.18 13.77
C ALA A 21 -10.90 8.53 14.64
N ASP A 22 -10.99 7.21 14.84
CA ASP A 22 -10.02 6.46 15.64
C ASP A 22 -8.63 6.46 14.97
N LEU A 23 -8.59 6.39 13.63
CA LEU A 23 -7.33 6.50 12.89
C LEU A 23 -6.73 7.90 13.03
N THR A 24 -7.55 8.94 12.90
CA THR A 24 -7.12 10.33 13.12
C THR A 24 -6.51 10.50 14.51
N GLU A 25 -7.18 10.00 15.54
CA GLU A 25 -6.71 10.08 16.92
C GLU A 25 -5.36 9.35 17.09
N ALA A 26 -5.25 8.14 16.56
CA ALA A 26 -4.03 7.36 16.62
C ALA A 26 -2.85 8.05 15.91
N VAL A 27 -3.09 8.60 14.71
CA VAL A 27 -2.07 9.33 13.94
C VAL A 27 -1.67 10.62 14.66
N ALA A 28 -2.63 11.38 15.20
CA ALA A 28 -2.34 12.59 15.96
C ALA A 28 -1.51 12.30 17.22
N ALA A 29 -1.83 11.23 17.94
CA ALA A 29 -1.08 10.79 19.12
C ALA A 29 0.37 10.40 18.78
N VAL A 30 0.58 9.64 17.68
CA VAL A 30 1.93 9.29 17.21
C VAL A 30 2.68 10.54 16.74
N GLY A 31 2.04 11.43 15.99
CA GLY A 31 2.63 12.69 15.54
C GLY A 31 3.08 13.58 16.70
N ALA A 32 2.24 13.71 17.74
CA ALA A 32 2.60 14.46 18.94
C ALA A 32 3.82 13.87 19.66
N ARG A 33 3.93 12.54 19.74
CA ARG A 33 5.10 11.87 20.33
C ARG A 33 6.37 12.07 19.50
N LEU A 34 6.27 12.00 18.18
CA LEU A 34 7.38 12.26 17.27
C LEU A 34 7.89 13.70 17.41
N LEU A 35 6.98 14.68 17.48
CA LEU A 35 7.32 16.08 17.75
C LEU A 35 7.90 16.30 19.15
N GLY A 36 7.50 15.46 20.13
CA GLY A 36 8.05 15.41 21.48
C GLY A 36 9.39 14.66 21.59
N GLY A 37 10.00 14.23 20.49
CA GLY A 37 11.34 13.62 20.47
C GLY A 37 11.36 12.08 20.42
N ALA A 38 10.22 11.41 20.32
CA ALA A 38 10.15 9.94 20.21
C ALA A 38 10.46 9.44 18.77
N HIS A 39 11.62 9.84 18.24
CA HIS A 39 12.04 9.54 16.87
C HIS A 39 12.29 8.04 16.62
N ASP A 40 12.39 7.22 17.66
CA ASP A 40 12.47 5.75 17.57
C ASP A 40 11.19 5.13 16.99
N LEU A 41 10.08 5.88 17.00
CA LEU A 41 8.81 5.50 16.36
C LEU A 41 8.78 5.79 14.86
N SER A 42 9.69 6.62 14.34
CA SER A 42 9.73 6.97 12.91
C SER A 42 10.01 5.72 12.08
N GLY A 43 9.36 5.62 10.92
CA GLY A 43 9.52 4.48 10.01
C GLY A 43 8.83 3.19 10.47
N ARG A 44 8.26 3.13 11.68
CA ARG A 44 7.54 1.94 12.15
C ARG A 44 6.24 1.77 11.37
N ARG A 45 6.03 0.55 10.86
CA ARG A 45 4.81 0.16 10.16
C ARG A 45 3.58 0.34 11.06
N ALA A 46 2.50 0.88 10.49
CA ALA A 46 1.21 0.92 11.17
C ALA A 46 0.72 -0.50 11.48
N GLY A 47 0.04 -0.66 12.61
CA GLY A 47 -0.55 -1.95 12.98
C GLY A 47 -1.64 -2.40 11.99
N ALA A 48 -1.78 -3.71 11.81
CA ALA A 48 -2.70 -4.33 10.85
C ALA A 48 -4.16 -3.85 10.99
N GLN A 49 -4.57 -3.46 12.20
CA GLN A 49 -5.89 -2.92 12.49
C GLN A 49 -6.23 -1.65 11.69
N TRP A 50 -5.22 -0.91 11.23
CA TRP A 50 -5.37 0.34 10.46
C TRP A 50 -5.27 0.13 8.94
N VAL A 51 -5.26 -1.11 8.47
CA VAL A 51 -5.12 -1.44 7.05
C VAL A 51 -6.37 -2.17 6.59
N ILE A 52 -7.09 -1.61 5.61
CA ILE A 52 -8.31 -2.23 5.08
C ILE A 52 -7.99 -3.53 4.32
N PRO A 53 -8.94 -4.46 4.17
CA PRO A 53 -8.68 -5.77 3.55
C PRO A 53 -8.07 -5.71 2.15
N GLN A 54 -8.51 -4.79 1.29
CA GLN A 54 -8.01 -4.63 -0.07
C GLN A 54 -6.52 -4.24 -0.09
N VAL A 55 -6.11 -3.35 0.81
CA VAL A 55 -4.70 -2.92 0.95
C VAL A 55 -3.85 -4.05 1.53
N ARG A 56 -4.40 -4.89 2.42
CA ARG A 56 -3.71 -6.11 2.88
C ARG A 56 -3.48 -7.09 1.72
N TRP A 57 -4.45 -7.26 0.84
CA TRP A 57 -4.29 -8.11 -0.35
C TRP A 57 -3.22 -7.56 -1.30
N LEU A 58 -3.19 -6.25 -1.54
CA LEU A 58 -2.14 -5.60 -2.34
C LEU A 58 -0.76 -5.81 -1.74
N HIS A 59 -0.62 -5.68 -0.42
CA HIS A 59 0.62 -5.98 0.29
C HIS A 59 1.09 -7.42 0.04
N GLU A 60 0.20 -8.41 0.15
CA GLU A 60 0.58 -9.80 -0.11
C GLU A 60 0.93 -10.06 -1.58
N LEU A 61 0.35 -9.31 -2.52
CA LEU A 61 0.72 -9.39 -3.93
C LEU A 61 2.08 -8.75 -4.21
N ASP A 62 2.35 -7.56 -3.65
CA ASP A 62 3.65 -6.88 -3.78
C ASP A 62 4.79 -7.75 -3.24
N ARG A 63 4.55 -8.52 -2.19
CA ARG A 63 5.53 -9.50 -1.70
C ARG A 63 5.89 -10.60 -2.69
N LEU A 64 5.00 -10.94 -3.61
CA LEU A 64 5.31 -11.88 -4.69
C LEU A 64 6.07 -11.21 -5.83
N PHE A 65 5.83 -9.91 -6.04
CA PHE A 65 6.44 -9.11 -7.10
C PHE A 65 7.04 -7.85 -6.47
N PRO A 66 8.19 -7.93 -5.79
CA PRO A 66 8.76 -6.77 -5.10
C PRO A 66 9.02 -5.62 -6.07
N TYR A 67 8.81 -4.38 -5.62
CA TYR A 67 9.14 -3.21 -6.42
C TYR A 67 10.62 -3.22 -6.86
N GLY A 68 10.89 -2.85 -8.11
CA GLY A 68 12.24 -2.85 -8.69
C GLY A 68 12.84 -4.24 -8.94
N ALA A 69 12.18 -5.32 -8.53
CA ALA A 69 12.60 -6.68 -8.85
C ALA A 69 12.07 -7.11 -10.22
N GLY A 70 12.88 -7.87 -10.98
CA GLY A 70 12.43 -8.52 -12.20
C GLY A 70 11.34 -9.58 -11.94
N ALA A 71 10.87 -10.22 -13.01
CA ALA A 71 9.85 -11.26 -12.89
C ALA A 71 10.34 -12.41 -11.99
N PRO A 72 9.57 -12.78 -10.96
CA PRO A 72 9.98 -13.81 -10.01
C PRO A 72 9.83 -15.22 -10.62
N ASP A 73 10.68 -16.16 -10.21
CA ASP A 73 10.49 -17.57 -10.56
C ASP A 73 9.23 -18.13 -9.90
N LYS A 74 8.24 -18.53 -10.71
CA LYS A 74 6.99 -19.14 -10.25
C LYS A 74 7.19 -20.43 -9.45
N HIS A 75 8.33 -21.09 -9.59
CA HIS A 75 8.67 -22.32 -8.88
C HIS A 75 9.40 -22.08 -7.55
N ALA A 76 9.88 -20.85 -7.31
CA ALA A 76 10.47 -20.47 -6.03
C ALA A 76 9.44 -20.54 -4.89
N LEU A 77 9.96 -20.60 -3.67
CA LEU A 77 9.13 -20.56 -2.46
C LEU A 77 8.46 -19.19 -2.33
N ALA A 78 7.17 -19.19 -2.06
CA ALA A 78 6.43 -17.98 -1.72
C ALA A 78 6.86 -17.52 -0.32
N PRO A 79 6.96 -16.20 -0.09
CA PRO A 79 7.13 -15.67 1.25
C PRO A 79 5.93 -16.06 2.15
N PRO A 80 6.14 -16.17 3.48
CA PRO A 80 5.03 -16.33 4.43
C PRO A 80 4.07 -15.14 4.30
N LEU A 81 2.82 -15.27 4.78
CA LEU A 81 1.89 -14.14 4.76
C LEU A 81 2.20 -13.14 5.88
N ASP A 82 2.19 -11.84 5.58
CA ASP A 82 2.27 -10.80 6.61
C ASP A 82 0.87 -10.53 7.21
N TYR A 83 -0.13 -10.50 6.35
CA TYR A 83 -1.53 -10.37 6.68
C TYR A 83 -2.25 -11.70 6.46
N ARG A 84 -2.95 -12.14 7.50
CA ARG A 84 -3.92 -13.22 7.34
C ARG A 84 -5.09 -12.73 6.52
N LEU A 85 -5.30 -13.35 5.36
CA LEU A 85 -6.45 -13.14 4.51
C LEU A 85 -7.45 -14.29 4.75
N PRO A 86 -8.68 -14.01 5.21
CA PRO A 86 -9.66 -15.07 5.49
C PRO A 86 -9.89 -15.97 4.27
N GLY A 87 -9.68 -17.27 4.42
CA GLY A 87 -9.81 -18.25 3.33
C GLY A 87 -8.52 -18.54 2.58
N LEU A 88 -7.45 -17.75 2.78
CA LEU A 88 -6.11 -18.05 2.28
C LEU A 88 -5.30 -18.81 3.33
N ARG A 89 -4.79 -19.99 2.98
CA ARG A 89 -3.96 -20.79 3.88
C ARG A 89 -2.50 -20.39 3.75
N ASP A 90 -1.83 -20.20 4.88
CA ASP A 90 -0.38 -20.02 4.91
C ASP A 90 0.30 -21.38 5.01
N VAL A 91 0.41 -22.05 3.86
CA VAL A 91 1.05 -23.37 3.76
C VAL A 91 2.57 -23.17 3.72
N PRO A 92 3.34 -23.79 4.64
CA PRO A 92 4.79 -23.79 4.56
C PRO A 92 5.26 -24.32 3.20
N GLU A 93 6.28 -23.69 2.62
CA GLU A 93 6.88 -24.10 1.34
C GLU A 93 5.93 -24.03 0.12
N ALA A 94 4.83 -23.29 0.21
CA ALA A 94 4.00 -23.02 -0.96
C ALA A 94 4.82 -22.36 -2.07
N ARG A 95 4.68 -22.83 -3.31
CA ARG A 95 5.32 -22.19 -4.47
C ARG A 95 4.66 -20.86 -4.80
N LEU A 96 5.43 -19.90 -5.30
CA LEU A 96 4.96 -18.58 -5.69
C LEU A 96 3.78 -18.64 -6.66
N GLY A 97 3.85 -19.49 -7.69
CA GLY A 97 2.75 -19.66 -8.65
C GLY A 97 1.45 -20.20 -8.04
N HIS A 98 1.53 -21.01 -6.97
CA HIS A 98 0.35 -21.45 -6.23
C HIS A 98 -0.23 -20.31 -5.39
N ARG A 99 0.63 -19.59 -4.66
CA ARG A 99 0.20 -18.42 -3.86
C ARG A 99 -0.45 -17.35 -4.73
N LEU A 100 0.12 -17.05 -5.89
CA LEU A 100 -0.46 -16.13 -6.87
C LEU A 100 -1.85 -16.59 -7.32
N ARG A 101 -1.98 -17.88 -7.68
CA ARG A 101 -3.29 -18.43 -8.11
C ARG A 101 -4.35 -18.26 -7.03
N ASP A 102 -3.99 -18.53 -5.78
CA ASP A 102 -4.91 -18.41 -4.65
C ASP A 102 -5.28 -16.94 -4.37
N LEU A 103 -4.31 -16.01 -4.44
CA LEU A 103 -4.57 -14.56 -4.32
C LEU A 103 -5.48 -14.05 -5.43
N ARG A 104 -5.28 -14.45 -6.68
CA ARG A 104 -6.11 -14.04 -7.82
C ARG A 104 -7.57 -14.48 -7.69
N ARG A 105 -7.80 -15.68 -7.13
CA ARG A 105 -9.14 -16.23 -6.87
C ARG A 105 -9.77 -15.70 -5.56
N HIS A 106 -9.03 -14.94 -4.78
CA HIS A 106 -9.49 -14.45 -3.48
C HIS A 106 -10.61 -13.41 -3.65
N PRO A 107 -11.62 -13.34 -2.75
CA PRO A 107 -12.67 -12.32 -2.79
C PRO A 107 -12.19 -10.87 -2.68
N LEU A 108 -10.92 -10.65 -2.32
CA LEU A 108 -10.26 -9.33 -2.24
C LEU A 108 -9.40 -9.01 -3.46
N SER A 109 -9.40 -9.88 -4.48
CA SER A 109 -8.64 -9.70 -5.71
C SER A 109 -9.08 -8.44 -6.46
N MET A 110 -8.12 -7.73 -7.05
CA MET A 110 -8.39 -6.58 -7.92
C MET A 110 -9.01 -6.99 -9.27
N GLU A 111 -9.04 -8.28 -9.60
CA GLU A 111 -9.85 -8.82 -10.71
C GLU A 111 -11.34 -8.52 -10.51
N LEU A 112 -11.80 -8.45 -9.25
CA LEU A 112 -13.17 -8.06 -8.93
C LEU A 112 -13.29 -6.53 -8.95
N ALA A 113 -14.08 -6.02 -9.90
CA ALA A 113 -14.28 -4.59 -10.10
C ALA A 113 -14.74 -3.83 -8.86
N SER A 114 -15.47 -4.48 -7.95
CA SER A 114 -15.91 -3.87 -6.70
C SER A 114 -14.78 -3.52 -5.72
N ASN A 115 -13.63 -4.20 -5.81
CA ASN A 115 -12.50 -3.97 -4.91
C ASN A 115 -11.62 -2.78 -5.32
N ARG A 116 -11.50 -2.52 -6.63
CA ARG A 116 -10.59 -1.48 -7.16
C ARG A 116 -10.89 -0.07 -6.65
N PRO A 117 -12.15 0.42 -6.65
CA PRO A 117 -12.44 1.76 -6.14
C PRO A 117 -12.07 1.94 -4.67
N LEU A 118 -12.24 0.92 -3.83
CA LEU A 118 -11.88 0.98 -2.41
C LEU A 118 -10.36 0.97 -2.21
N ALA A 119 -9.63 0.22 -3.02
CA ALA A 119 -8.18 0.21 -3.02
C ALA A 119 -7.61 1.57 -3.44
N LEU A 120 -8.03 2.10 -4.60
CA LEU A 120 -7.61 3.40 -5.12
C LEU A 120 -7.92 4.52 -4.12
N LEU A 121 -9.15 4.57 -3.62
CA LEU A 121 -9.56 5.58 -2.65
C LEU A 121 -8.77 5.51 -1.34
N SER A 122 -8.32 4.33 -0.92
CA SER A 122 -7.49 4.20 0.29
C SER A 122 -6.06 4.66 0.06
N LEU A 123 -5.50 4.39 -1.12
CA LEU A 123 -4.13 4.76 -1.49
C LEU A 123 -4.04 6.25 -1.82
N ALA A 124 -4.82 6.69 -2.81
CA ALA A 124 -4.72 8.02 -3.39
C ALA A 124 -5.61 9.07 -2.70
N GLY A 125 -6.69 8.63 -2.04
CA GLY A 125 -7.73 9.55 -1.55
C GLY A 125 -8.65 10.03 -2.67
N GLU A 126 -9.66 10.82 -2.31
CA GLU A 126 -10.60 11.42 -3.28
C GLU A 126 -9.94 12.40 -4.25
N ASP A 127 -8.75 12.89 -3.92
CA ASP A 127 -7.98 13.88 -4.67
C ASP A 127 -6.86 13.29 -5.53
N ASP A 128 -6.80 11.95 -5.66
CA ASP A 128 -5.82 11.25 -6.49
C ASP A 128 -4.37 11.70 -6.22
N HIS A 129 -3.95 11.69 -4.94
CA HIS A 129 -2.65 12.16 -4.47
C HIS A 129 -2.33 13.66 -4.68
N ALA A 130 -3.23 14.49 -5.23
CA ALA A 130 -2.93 15.89 -5.53
C ALA A 130 -2.41 16.69 -4.31
N ALA A 131 -3.00 16.53 -3.12
CA ALA A 131 -2.50 17.20 -1.93
C ALA A 131 -1.15 16.63 -1.44
N PHE A 132 -0.90 15.33 -1.64
CA PHE A 132 0.39 14.74 -1.31
C PHE A 132 1.50 15.31 -2.21
N SER A 133 1.26 15.39 -3.52
CA SER A 133 2.23 15.98 -4.46
C SER A 133 2.49 17.46 -4.16
N ALA A 134 1.45 18.22 -3.81
CA ALA A 134 1.61 19.62 -3.40
C ALA A 134 2.44 19.77 -2.11
N ASP A 135 2.19 18.92 -1.11
CA ASP A 135 2.97 18.89 0.13
C ASP A 135 4.44 18.49 -0.16
N LEU A 136 4.66 17.49 -1.02
CA LEU A 136 5.98 17.03 -1.46
C LEU A 136 6.78 18.16 -2.09
N SER A 137 6.24 18.81 -3.13
CA SER A 137 6.91 19.92 -3.83
C SER A 137 7.24 21.11 -2.91
N LEU A 138 6.45 21.32 -1.85
CA LEU A 138 6.71 22.37 -0.86
C LEU A 138 7.89 22.04 0.06
N VAL A 139 8.06 20.76 0.43
CA VAL A 139 9.12 20.33 1.36
C VAL A 139 10.44 19.98 0.66
N THR A 140 10.42 19.76 -0.66
CA THR A 140 11.59 19.45 -1.49
C THR A 140 11.94 20.57 -2.48
N ILE A 141 11.66 21.84 -2.12
CA ILE A 141 11.99 22.99 -2.98
C ILE A 141 13.49 22.97 -3.34
N GLY A 142 13.79 23.06 -4.64
CA GLY A 142 15.15 23.06 -5.17
C GLY A 142 15.72 21.67 -5.48
N MET A 143 14.91 20.61 -5.36
CA MET A 143 15.26 19.25 -5.78
C MET A 143 14.57 18.88 -7.09
N GLU A 144 15.24 18.06 -7.90
CA GLU A 144 14.66 17.45 -9.11
C GLU A 144 13.53 16.49 -8.73
N GLU A 145 12.50 16.39 -9.59
CA GLU A 145 11.25 15.65 -9.30
C GLU A 145 11.49 14.17 -8.97
N ASP A 146 12.42 13.53 -9.68
CA ASP A 146 12.82 12.13 -9.49
C ASP A 146 13.55 11.86 -8.17
N GLU A 147 14.16 12.88 -7.56
CA GLU A 147 14.86 12.76 -6.26
C GLU A 147 13.95 13.04 -5.05
N GLN A 148 12.77 13.65 -5.26
CA GLN A 148 11.93 14.13 -4.16
C GLN A 148 11.41 13.00 -3.27
N ILE A 149 10.95 11.91 -3.89
CA ILE A 149 10.40 10.75 -3.18
C ILE A 149 11.49 10.06 -2.35
N ASP A 150 12.64 9.80 -2.95
CA ASP A 150 13.78 9.18 -2.26
C ASP A 150 14.23 10.01 -1.05
N HIS A 151 14.31 11.33 -1.23
CA HIS A 151 14.69 12.25 -0.17
C HIS A 151 13.71 12.20 1.01
N ILE A 152 12.41 12.32 0.75
CA ILE A 152 11.39 12.30 1.81
C ILE A 152 11.27 10.92 2.44
N ALA A 153 11.38 9.86 1.64
CA ALA A 153 11.42 8.51 2.17
C ALA A 153 12.58 8.35 3.16
N SER A 154 13.75 8.88 2.84
CA SER A 154 14.90 8.83 3.75
C SER A 154 14.72 9.68 5.01
N ALA A 155 14.24 10.91 4.85
CA ALA A 155 13.97 11.79 5.98
C ALA A 155 12.97 11.18 6.97
N MET A 156 11.96 10.46 6.47
CA MET A 156 10.93 9.80 7.27
C MET A 156 11.30 8.39 7.74
N ARG A 157 12.40 7.81 7.21
CA ARG A 157 12.85 6.42 7.44
C ARG A 157 11.84 5.38 6.94
N VAL A 158 11.31 5.61 5.74
CA VAL A 158 10.24 4.82 5.10
C VAL A 158 10.64 4.34 3.69
N GLU A 159 11.93 4.37 3.37
CA GLU A 159 12.51 3.94 2.08
C GLU A 159 12.05 2.55 1.68
N SER A 160 11.91 1.67 2.67
CA SER A 160 11.48 0.28 2.47
C SER A 160 10.06 0.10 1.92
N TRP A 161 9.20 1.12 1.96
CA TRP A 161 7.79 0.95 1.59
C TRP A 161 7.12 2.12 0.87
N LEU A 162 7.61 3.36 0.98
CA LEU A 162 6.89 4.53 0.42
C LEU A 162 6.70 4.42 -1.10
N GLU A 163 7.79 4.31 -1.84
CA GLU A 163 7.74 4.18 -3.30
C GLU A 163 7.03 2.88 -3.75
N PRO A 164 7.31 1.70 -3.17
CA PRO A 164 6.52 0.50 -3.46
C PRO A 164 5.01 0.73 -3.34
N VAL A 165 4.54 1.36 -2.25
CA VAL A 165 3.10 1.61 -2.03
C VAL A 165 2.53 2.64 -3.01
N LEU A 166 3.27 3.71 -3.31
CA LEU A 166 2.84 4.72 -4.29
C LEU A 166 2.70 4.13 -5.70
N SER A 167 3.48 3.09 -6.03
CA SER A 167 3.39 2.39 -7.31
C SER A 167 2.24 1.38 -7.42
N TRP A 168 1.55 1.03 -6.32
CA TRP A 168 0.52 -0.01 -6.31
C TRP A 168 -0.68 0.26 -7.23
N PRO A 169 -1.20 1.49 -7.38
CA PRO A 169 -2.27 1.78 -8.34
C PRO A 169 -1.91 1.30 -9.75
N ASP A 170 -0.75 1.71 -10.26
CA ASP A 170 -0.31 1.39 -11.62
C ASP A 170 0.12 -0.07 -11.77
N ARG A 171 0.71 -0.66 -10.72
CA ARG A 171 1.22 -2.04 -10.80
C ARG A 171 0.14 -3.09 -10.56
N PHE A 172 -0.77 -2.85 -9.62
CA PHE A 172 -1.62 -3.90 -9.06
C PHE A 172 -3.10 -3.57 -9.02
N VAL A 173 -3.53 -2.39 -9.47
CA VAL A 173 -4.96 -2.03 -9.51
C VAL A 173 -5.42 -1.76 -10.95
N LEU A 174 -4.85 -0.76 -11.61
CA LEU A 174 -5.22 -0.36 -12.97
C LEU A 174 -5.06 -1.49 -14.00
N PRO A 175 -4.01 -2.34 -13.96
CA PRO A 175 -3.88 -3.43 -14.93
C PRO A 175 -5.00 -4.49 -14.85
N PHE A 176 -5.74 -4.56 -13.74
CA PHE A 176 -6.89 -5.46 -13.60
C PHE A 176 -8.18 -4.90 -14.21
N GLU A 177 -8.17 -3.67 -14.73
CA GLU A 177 -9.31 -3.11 -15.47
C GLU A 177 -9.44 -3.70 -16.87
N ASP A 178 -8.32 -3.97 -17.52
CA ASP A 178 -8.26 -4.65 -18.82
C ASP A 178 -7.32 -5.86 -18.78
N LEU A 179 -7.86 -7.00 -18.35
CA LEU A 179 -7.12 -8.27 -18.33
C LEU A 179 -6.69 -8.73 -19.73
N SER A 180 -7.30 -8.23 -20.81
CA SER A 180 -6.96 -8.62 -22.17
C SER A 180 -5.63 -8.02 -22.63
N ALA A 181 -5.23 -6.87 -22.05
CA ALA A 181 -3.91 -6.28 -22.24
C ALA A 181 -2.78 -7.09 -21.56
N GLY A 182 -3.14 -8.06 -20.72
CA GLY A 182 -2.20 -8.83 -19.92
C GLY A 182 -1.76 -8.08 -18.65
N LEU A 183 -1.37 -8.84 -17.62
CA LEU A 183 -0.86 -8.27 -16.38
C LEU A 183 0.65 -8.03 -16.52
N PRO A 184 1.13 -6.78 -16.50
CA PRO A 184 2.52 -6.44 -16.82
C PRO A 184 3.53 -7.07 -15.85
N PHE A 185 3.11 -7.31 -14.60
CA PHE A 185 3.93 -7.96 -13.58
C PHE A 185 3.96 -9.50 -13.69
N LEU A 186 3.18 -10.10 -14.59
CA LEU A 186 3.21 -11.55 -14.87
C LEU A 186 3.99 -11.91 -16.14
N THR A 187 4.33 -10.92 -16.97
CA THR A 187 5.06 -11.10 -18.21
C THR A 187 6.54 -10.83 -17.98
N GLY A 188 7.28 -11.86 -17.56
CA GLY A 188 8.74 -11.91 -17.65
C GLY A 188 9.25 -13.33 -17.64
#